data_AF-A0A832NAQ0-F1
#
_entry.id   AF-A0A832NAQ0-F1
#
_cell.length_a   1.000
_cell.length_b   1.000
_cell.length_c   1.000
_cell.angle_alpha   90.00
_cell.angle_beta   90.00
_cell.angle_gamma   90.00
#
_symmetry.space_group_name_H-M   'P 1'
#
loop_
_entity.id
_entity.type
_entity.pdbx_description
1 polymer ?
#
loop_
_entity_poly.entity_id
_entity_poly.type
_entity_poly.pdbx_seq_one_letter_code
_entity_poly.pdbx_strand_id
1 'polypeptide(L)'
;CRGLQLSPDSVLETIPALRSTRSGAYLTHEAAIGKISEEELAYLMTKGFNAEEATNMLVRGFLELGLKSIPEPLKPQISSILDLMARFATG
;
A
#
# COMPACT_ATOMS: atom_id res chain seq x y z
N CYS A 1 5.26 -3.81 -8.95
CA CYS A 1 4.13 -4.29 -8.14
C CYS A 1 4.31 -3.88 -6.68
N ARG A 2 3.22 -3.54 -6.00
CA ARG A 2 3.24 -3.32 -4.55
C ARG A 2 2.05 -4.04 -3.94
N GLY A 3 2.26 -4.73 -2.83
CA GLY A 3 1.23 -5.47 -2.13
C GLY A 3 1.46 -5.42 -0.62
N LEU A 4 0.40 -5.16 0.12
CA LEU A 4 0.43 -5.12 1.57
C LEU A 4 -0.57 -6.14 2.11
N GLN A 5 -0.08 -7.09 2.89
CA GLN A 5 -0.86 -8.12 3.54
C GLN A 5 -1.37 -7.58 4.88
N LEU A 6 -2.70 -7.55 5.04
CA LEU A 6 -3.36 -6.85 6.16
C LEU A 6 -4.03 -7.79 7.15
N SER A 7 -4.27 -9.05 6.77
CA SER A 7 -4.77 -10.08 7.68
C SER A 7 -3.98 -11.38 7.56
N PRO A 8 -3.90 -12.20 8.63
CA PRO A 8 -3.20 -13.49 8.60
C PRO A 8 -3.72 -14.44 7.52
N ASP A 9 -5.03 -14.42 7.27
CA ASP A 9 -5.72 -15.30 6.33
C ASP A 9 -5.75 -14.77 4.90
N SER A 10 -5.25 -13.54 4.69
CA SER A 10 -5.16 -12.97 3.34
C SER A 10 -4.04 -13.62 2.53
N VAL A 11 -4.32 -13.83 1.24
CA VAL A 11 -3.36 -14.35 0.27
C VAL A 11 -3.04 -13.24 -0.72
N LEU A 12 -1.75 -13.05 -0.99
CA LEU A 12 -1.26 -12.08 -1.95
C LEU A 12 -0.31 -12.76 -2.94
N GLU A 13 -0.61 -12.65 -4.22
CA GLU A 13 0.17 -13.25 -5.30
C GLU A 13 0.55 -12.17 -6.33
N THR A 14 1.79 -12.24 -6.84
CA THR A 14 2.24 -11.38 -7.95
C THR A 14 2.89 -12.22 -9.04
N ILE A 15 2.36 -12.15 -10.26
CA ILE A 15 2.86 -12.90 -11.42
C ILE A 15 3.36 -11.90 -12.48
N PRO A 16 4.62 -11.41 -12.40
CA PRO A 16 5.16 -10.52 -13.40
C PRO A 16 5.64 -11.29 -14.64
N ALA A 17 5.37 -10.74 -15.82
CA ALA A 17 5.90 -11.27 -17.08
C ALA A 17 6.54 -10.15 -17.89
N LEU A 18 7.79 -10.37 -18.30
CA LEU A 18 8.56 -9.47 -19.16
C LEU A 18 8.99 -10.22 -20.42
N ARG A 19 8.72 -9.65 -21.59
CA ARG A 19 9.11 -10.22 -22.88
C ARG A 19 9.65 -9.14 -23.81
N SER A 20 10.82 -9.38 -24.41
CA SER A 20 11.36 -8.59 -25.51
C SER A 20 11.70 -9.50 -26.70
N THR A 21 11.47 -9.00 -27.90
CA THR A 21 11.84 -9.63 -29.18
C THR A 21 12.94 -8.85 -29.92
N ARG A 22 13.52 -7.82 -29.26
CA ARG A 22 14.48 -6.87 -29.84
C ARG A 22 15.82 -6.95 -29.12
N SER A 23 16.91 -6.82 -29.88
CA SER A 23 18.25 -6.62 -29.33
C SER A 23 18.37 -5.23 -28.70
N GLY A 24 19.12 -5.14 -27.58
CA GLY A 24 19.34 -3.87 -26.86
C GLY A 24 18.23 -3.45 -25.89
N ALA A 25 17.23 -4.30 -25.64
CA ALA A 25 16.16 -3.99 -24.70
C ALA A 25 16.62 -4.11 -23.24
N TYR A 26 16.35 -3.09 -22.43
CA TYR A 26 16.50 -3.09 -20.98
C TYR A 26 15.11 -3.16 -20.35
N LEU A 27 14.82 -4.26 -19.65
CA LEU A 27 13.55 -4.47 -18.96
C LEU A 27 13.82 -4.54 -17.46
N THR A 28 13.12 -3.73 -16.67
CA THR A 28 13.18 -3.77 -15.21
C THR A 28 11.79 -4.07 -14.65
N HIS A 29 11.77 -4.75 -13.52
CA HIS A 29 10.56 -4.97 -12.74
C HIS A 29 10.91 -4.88 -11.26
N GLU A 30 10.15 -4.09 -10.53
CA GLU A 30 10.26 -3.98 -9.09
C GLU A 30 8.96 -4.45 -8.45
N ALA A 31 9.08 -5.33 -7.45
CA ALA A 31 7.97 -5.79 -6.63
C ALA A 31 8.31 -5.64 -5.15
N ALA A 32 7.40 -5.09 -4.37
CA ALA A 32 7.47 -5.07 -2.90
C ALA A 32 6.16 -5.62 -2.35
N ILE A 33 6.23 -6.83 -1.77
CA ILE A 33 5.08 -7.52 -1.20
C ILE A 33 5.41 -7.98 0.21
N GLY A 34 4.53 -7.75 1.17
CA GLY A 34 4.79 -8.11 2.55
C GLY A 34 3.73 -7.63 3.52
N LYS A 35 4.00 -7.80 4.81
CA LYS A 35 3.15 -7.34 5.92
C LYS A 35 3.49 -5.90 6.29
N ILE A 36 2.64 -5.30 7.13
CA ILE A 36 2.96 -4.03 7.80
C ILE A 36 4.25 -4.21 8.61
N SER A 37 5.15 -3.22 8.53
CA SER A 37 6.39 -3.23 9.30
C SER A 37 6.10 -3.02 10.79
N GLU A 38 6.46 -4.01 11.61
CA GLU A 38 6.34 -3.92 13.07
C GLU A 38 7.22 -2.81 13.65
N GLU A 39 8.38 -2.54 13.01
CA GLU A 39 9.27 -1.46 13.41
C GLU A 39 8.65 -0.09 13.15
N GLU A 40 8.05 0.11 11.98
CA GLU A 40 7.37 1.38 11.65
C GLU A 40 6.13 1.58 12.53
N LEU A 41 5.39 0.51 12.80
CA LEU A 41 4.26 0.52 13.73
C LEU A 41 4.70 0.92 15.14
N ALA A 42 5.71 0.24 15.68
CA ALA A 42 6.26 0.53 16.99
C ALA A 42 6.81 1.97 17.06
N TYR A 43 7.48 2.43 16.01
CA TYR A 43 7.97 3.80 15.91
C TYR A 43 6.83 4.82 16.00
N LEU A 44 5.76 4.65 15.24
CA LEU A 44 4.59 5.54 15.32
C LEU A 44 3.94 5.49 16.72
N MET A 45 3.87 4.32 17.35
CA MET A 45 3.37 4.22 18.71
C MET A 45 4.23 4.99 19.72
N THR A 46 5.56 5.06 19.54
CA THR A 46 6.43 5.91 20.37
C THR A 46 6.14 7.41 20.20
N LYS A 47 5.50 7.81 19.11
CA LYS A 47 5.07 9.18 18.85
C LYS A 47 3.69 9.51 19.45
N GLY A 48 3.08 8.58 20.16
CA GLY A 48 1.82 8.78 20.88
C GLY A 48 0.58 8.32 20.12
N PHE A 49 0.74 7.71 18.93
CA PHE A 49 -0.36 7.07 18.23
C PHE A 49 -0.69 5.72 18.87
N ASN A 50 -1.96 5.36 18.94
CA ASN A 50 -2.31 3.99 19.28
C ASN A 50 -2.06 3.04 18.08
N ALA A 51 -2.11 1.73 18.31
CA ALA A 51 -1.79 0.74 17.27
C ALA A 51 -2.73 0.82 16.05
N GLU A 52 -4.00 1.13 16.26
CA GLU A 52 -5.00 1.29 15.20
C GLU A 52 -4.72 2.55 14.36
N GLU A 53 -4.46 3.68 15.02
CA GLU A 53 -4.09 4.95 14.37
C GLU A 53 -2.81 4.80 13.54
N ALA A 54 -1.78 4.18 14.12
CA ALA A 54 -0.52 3.93 13.45
C ALA A 54 -0.68 3.01 12.23
N THR A 55 -1.47 1.94 12.36
CA THR A 55 -1.80 1.03 11.26
C THR A 55 -2.55 1.76 10.14
N ASN A 56 -3.56 2.55 10.48
CA ASN A 56 -4.31 3.36 9.53
C ASN A 56 -3.41 4.33 8.76
N MET A 57 -2.45 4.97 9.44
CA MET A 57 -1.48 5.87 8.80
C MET A 57 -0.59 5.11 7.80
N LEU A 58 -0.07 3.93 8.16
CA LEU A 58 0.78 3.13 7.28
C LEU A 58 0.02 2.63 6.04
N VAL A 59 -1.21 2.12 6.24
CA VAL A 59 -2.08 1.67 5.14
C VAL A 59 -2.44 2.83 4.22
N ARG A 60 -2.79 4.00 4.77
CA ARG A 60 -3.09 5.19 3.98
C ARG A 60 -1.88 5.66 3.18
N GLY A 61 -0.70 5.72 3.79
CA GLY A 61 0.54 6.09 3.09
C GLY A 61 0.87 5.13 1.93
N PHE A 62 0.62 3.84 2.12
CA PHE A 62 0.75 2.84 1.07
C PHE A 62 -0.23 3.09 -0.11
N LEU A 63 -1.49 3.40 0.19
CA LEU A 63 -2.55 3.63 -0.81
C LEU A 63 -2.36 4.95 -1.59
N GLU A 64 -2.00 6.04 -0.91
CA GLU A 64 -1.85 7.37 -1.53
C GLU A 64 -0.75 7.42 -2.60
N LEU A 65 0.30 6.59 -2.48
CA LEU A 65 1.38 6.51 -3.48
C LEU A 65 0.88 6.12 -4.88
N GLY A 66 -0.27 5.45 -4.98
CA GLY A 66 -0.90 5.08 -6.26
C GLY A 66 -1.82 6.14 -6.87
N LEU A 67 -2.10 7.24 -6.17
CA LEU A 67 -3.25 8.11 -6.46
C LEU A 67 -2.89 9.54 -6.88
N LYS A 68 -1.62 9.79 -7.22
CA LYS A 68 -1.11 11.13 -7.54
C LYS A 68 -1.79 11.84 -8.73
N SER A 69 -2.57 11.14 -9.54
CA SER A 69 -3.20 11.68 -10.76
C SER A 69 -4.74 11.81 -10.69
N ILE A 70 -5.32 11.98 -9.50
CA ILE A 70 -6.79 12.15 -9.36
C ILE A 70 -7.19 13.61 -9.66
N PRO A 71 -8.22 13.84 -10.50
CA PRO A 71 -8.81 15.17 -10.70
C PRO A 71 -9.29 15.79 -9.38
N GLU A 72 -9.01 17.08 -9.15
CA GLU A 72 -9.37 17.80 -7.92
C GLU A 72 -10.83 17.58 -7.44
N PRO A 73 -11.85 17.58 -8.31
CA PRO A 73 -13.24 17.39 -7.87
C PRO A 73 -13.51 16.02 -7.23
N LEU A 74 -12.71 15.00 -7.56
CA LEU A 74 -12.89 13.63 -7.09
C LEU A 74 -12.05 13.32 -5.83
N LYS A 75 -11.06 14.15 -5.51
CA LYS A 75 -10.16 13.90 -4.37
C LYS A 75 -10.89 13.75 -3.02
N PRO A 76 -11.90 14.57 -2.68
CA PRO A 76 -12.60 14.42 -1.41
C PRO A 76 -13.30 13.06 -1.28
N GLN A 77 -13.93 12.59 -2.36
CA GLN A 77 -14.67 11.33 -2.39
C GLN A 77 -13.70 10.15 -2.26
N ILE A 78 -12.58 10.20 -2.98
CA ILE A 78 -11.55 9.16 -2.89
C ILE A 78 -10.91 9.15 -1.50
N SER A 79 -10.60 10.30 -0.91
CA SER A 79 -10.06 10.38 0.46
C SER A 79 -10.98 9.68 1.47
N SER A 80 -12.29 9.93 1.40
CA SER A 80 -13.25 9.27 2.29
C SER A 80 -13.30 7.75 2.09
N ILE A 81 -13.19 7.26 0.85
CA ILE A 81 -13.14 5.82 0.57
C ILE A 81 -11.86 5.21 1.14
N LEU A 82 -10.72 5.89 1.01
CA LEU A 82 -9.44 5.41 1.54
C LEU A 82 -9.45 5.33 3.06
N ASP A 83 -10.02 6.33 3.74
CA ASP A 83 -10.13 6.32 5.20
C ASP A 83 -11.03 5.17 5.68
N LEU A 84 -12.12 4.88 4.97
CA LEU A 84 -12.96 3.71 5.25
C LEU A 84 -12.20 2.41 5.02
N MET A 85 -11.50 2.28 3.88
CA MET A 85 -10.72 1.08 3.57
C MET A 85 -9.63 0.84 4.60
N ALA A 86 -8.89 1.87 5.01
CA ALA A 86 -7.82 1.76 6.00
C ALA A 86 -8.36 1.29 7.36
N ARG A 87 -9.46 1.90 7.83
CA ARG A 87 -10.08 1.55 9.12
C ARG A 87 -10.55 0.10 9.20
N PHE A 88 -11.06 -0.44 8.10
CA PHE A 88 -11.58 -1.81 8.04
C PHE A 88 -10.60 -2.79 7.37
N ALA A 89 -9.35 -2.38 7.14
CA ALA A 89 -8.40 -3.20 6.39
C ALA A 89 -7.85 -4.37 7.20
N THR A 90 -7.79 -4.20 8.53
CA THR A 90 -7.32 -5.22 9.48
C THR A 90 -8.54 -5.85 10.16
N GLY A 91 -8.97 -6.99 9.63
CA GLY A 91 -10.10 -7.77 10.11
C GLY A 91 -10.01 -9.20 9.61
#